data_AF-A0A2P6W6P5-F1
#
_entry.id   AF-A0A2P6W6P5-F1
#
_cell.length_a   1.000
_cell.length_b   1.000
_cell.length_c   1.000
_cell.angle_alpha   90.00
_cell.angle_beta   90.00
_cell.angle_gamma   90.00
#
_symmetry.space_group_name_H-M   'P 1'
#
loop_
_entity.id
_entity.type
_entity.pdbx_description
1 polymer ?
#
loop_
_entity_poly.entity_id
_entity_poly.type
_entity_poly.pdbx_seq_one_letter_code
_entity_poly.pdbx_strand_id
1 'polypeptide(L)'
;QEITDEIKGEVREKQVTDFRGFAAGPDAERNEEVIIVEGKADVTNLLKHGVKNAVAIGGTDVPSGISKIADDKDLTAFLDGDRGGDLILEELKEKAESRFVARAPEGKEVEELSKQELHEALRDKRPVKYAGSTDAEDDIDEELREGLLESLDDLVATRAVNVLNEDLGVEERAPVDKVENALRKADKAFALVLDGEVNNSLVSMAEAYDAEYLGGMSRSDTASSGDIEILTREELAEVISSQ
;
A
#
# COMPACT_ATOMS: atom_id res chain seq x y z
N GLN A 1 15.78 28.48 15.24
CA GLN A 1 14.95 28.08 14.10
C GLN A 1 13.71 27.30 14.55
N GLU A 2 13.68 26.81 15.79
CA GLU A 2 12.53 26.11 16.42
C GLU A 2 11.23 26.95 16.52
N ILE A 3 11.32 28.24 16.85
CA ILE A 3 10.15 29.12 17.03
C ILE A 3 9.25 29.17 15.77
N THR A 4 9.84 29.05 14.57
CA THR A 4 9.07 29.13 13.32
C THR A 4 8.28 27.84 13.03
N ASP A 5 8.82 26.68 13.41
CA ASP A 5 8.14 25.40 13.18
C ASP A 5 7.09 25.12 14.26
N GLU A 6 7.31 25.59 15.48
CA GLU A 6 6.34 25.56 16.58
C GLU A 6 5.11 26.44 16.26
N ILE A 7 5.32 27.68 15.80
CA ILE A 7 4.23 28.57 15.35
C ILE A 7 3.49 28.00 14.13
N LYS A 8 4.20 27.34 13.19
CA LYS A 8 3.55 26.66 12.06
C LYS A 8 2.73 25.45 12.51
N GLY A 9 3.18 24.73 13.55
CA GLY A 9 2.44 23.64 14.18
C GLY A 9 1.11 24.12 14.76
N GLU A 10 1.14 25.14 15.62
CA GLU A 10 -0.07 25.70 16.25
C GLU A 10 -1.10 26.25 15.24
N VAL A 11 -0.65 26.82 14.12
CA VAL A 11 -1.55 27.28 13.04
C VAL A 11 -2.18 26.09 12.29
N ARG A 12 -1.52 24.92 12.26
CA ARG A 12 -1.99 23.71 11.58
C ARG A 12 -2.96 22.89 12.43
N GLU A 13 -2.82 22.86 13.75
CA GLU A 13 -3.81 22.22 14.64
C GLU A 13 -5.19 22.91 14.55
N LYS A 14 -5.21 24.22 14.27
CA LYS A 14 -6.44 24.99 14.01
C LYS A 14 -7.10 24.69 12.66
N GLN A 15 -6.53 23.80 11.85
CA GLN A 15 -7.07 23.43 10.53
C GLN A 15 -7.95 22.18 10.57
N VAL A 16 -8.14 21.54 11.73
CA VAL A 16 -9.13 20.47 11.84
C VAL A 16 -10.52 21.07 11.59
N THR A 17 -11.18 20.53 10.57
CA THR A 17 -12.51 20.88 10.09
C THR A 17 -13.49 19.73 10.36
N ASP A 18 -14.77 19.97 10.06
CA ASP A 18 -15.79 18.91 10.01
C ASP A 18 -15.98 18.49 8.55
N PHE A 19 -15.94 17.18 8.31
CA PHE A 19 -16.33 16.58 7.05
C PHE A 19 -17.39 15.52 7.33
N ARG A 20 -18.65 15.82 6.99
CA ARG A 20 -19.79 14.91 7.15
C ARG A 20 -19.96 14.38 8.58
N GLY A 21 -19.63 15.20 9.58
CA GLY A 21 -19.70 14.81 11.01
C GLY A 21 -18.44 14.15 11.57
N PHE A 22 -17.37 14.04 10.77
CA PHE A 22 -16.07 13.52 11.18
C PHE A 22 -15.05 14.65 11.29
N ALA A 23 -14.13 14.54 12.26
CA ALA A 23 -13.00 15.46 12.33
C ALA A 23 -12.06 15.20 11.15
N ALA A 24 -11.72 16.22 10.38
CA ALA A 24 -11.01 16.04 9.13
C ALA A 24 -10.07 17.19 8.79
N GLY A 25 -9.11 16.93 7.92
CA GLY A 25 -8.32 17.98 7.29
C GLY A 25 -9.15 18.79 6.28
N PRO A 26 -8.73 20.03 5.99
CA PRO A 26 -9.51 20.98 5.19
C PRO A 26 -9.64 20.59 3.70
N ASP A 27 -8.95 19.52 3.28
CA ASP A 27 -8.92 19.06 1.91
C ASP A 27 -9.71 17.76 1.71
N ALA A 28 -10.32 17.20 2.76
CA ALA A 28 -11.06 15.94 2.69
C ALA A 28 -12.24 16.01 1.71
N GLU A 29 -12.95 17.14 1.65
CA GLU A 29 -14.09 17.28 0.74
C GLU A 29 -13.68 17.30 -0.74
N ARG A 30 -12.55 17.93 -1.07
CA ARG A 30 -12.15 18.20 -2.45
C ARG A 30 -11.24 17.15 -3.09
N ASN A 31 -10.60 16.30 -2.29
CA ASN A 31 -9.79 15.20 -2.83
C ASN A 31 -10.67 13.99 -3.13
N GLU A 32 -10.32 13.27 -4.20
CA GLU A 32 -10.97 12.01 -4.59
C GLU A 32 -10.60 10.88 -3.61
N GLU A 33 -9.39 10.91 -3.05
CA GLU A 33 -8.91 10.01 -1.99
C GLU A 33 -8.88 10.70 -0.62
N VAL A 34 -9.28 9.98 0.43
CA VAL A 34 -9.13 10.40 1.84
C VAL A 34 -8.37 9.36 2.65
N ILE A 35 -7.60 9.85 3.63
CA ILE A 35 -6.86 8.99 4.56
C ILE A 35 -7.68 8.83 5.84
N ILE A 36 -8.10 7.60 6.13
CA ILE A 36 -8.89 7.25 7.30
C ILE A 36 -7.95 6.95 8.47
N VAL A 37 -8.12 7.66 9.58
CA VAL A 37 -7.34 7.49 10.82
C VAL A 37 -8.26 7.26 12.01
N GLU A 38 -7.74 6.71 13.10
CA GLU A 38 -8.55 6.37 14.28
C GLU A 38 -9.06 7.61 15.00
N GLY A 39 -8.17 8.57 15.21
CA GLY A 39 -8.37 9.69 16.12
C GLY A 39 -8.17 11.07 15.51
N LYS A 40 -8.68 12.07 16.24
CA LYS A 40 -8.46 13.49 15.90
C LYS A 40 -7.00 13.89 16.07
N ALA A 41 -6.27 13.26 17.00
CA ALA A 41 -4.86 13.52 17.22
C ALA A 41 -4.03 13.10 16.00
N ASP A 42 -4.35 11.97 15.38
CA ASP A 42 -3.76 11.54 14.11
C ASP A 42 -3.99 12.56 13.00
N VAL A 43 -5.23 13.02 12.81
CA VAL A 43 -5.54 14.10 11.84
C VAL A 43 -4.67 15.32 12.10
N THR A 44 -4.47 15.66 13.37
CA THR A 44 -3.65 16.81 13.78
C THR A 44 -2.17 16.59 13.42
N ASN A 45 -1.64 15.39 13.66
CA ASN A 45 -0.26 15.04 13.30
C ASN A 45 -0.06 15.02 11.77
N LEU A 46 -1.00 14.43 11.03
CA LEU A 46 -1.01 14.42 9.57
C LEU A 46 -1.02 15.85 8.99
N LEU A 47 -1.87 16.74 9.53
CA LEU A 47 -1.92 18.14 9.13
C LEU A 47 -0.61 18.88 9.42
N LYS A 48 -0.03 18.64 10.60
CA LYS A 48 1.30 19.17 10.98
C LYS A 48 2.35 18.76 9.97
N HIS A 49 2.25 17.56 9.39
CA HIS A 49 3.17 17.02 8.39
C HIS A 49 2.73 17.18 6.93
N GLY A 50 1.67 17.96 6.68
CA GLY A 50 1.27 18.43 5.34
C GLY A 50 0.24 17.55 4.63
N VAL A 51 -0.27 16.51 5.29
CA VAL A 51 -1.34 15.65 4.81
C VAL A 51 -2.68 16.26 5.23
N LYS A 52 -3.49 16.70 4.25
CA LYS A 52 -4.66 17.57 4.49
C LYS A 52 -6.01 16.94 4.21
N ASN A 53 -6.03 15.71 3.71
CA ASN A 53 -7.21 14.93 3.37
C ASN A 53 -7.49 13.80 4.37
N ALA A 54 -6.95 13.91 5.60
CA ALA A 54 -7.20 12.94 6.67
C ALA A 54 -8.62 13.09 7.25
N VAL A 55 -9.24 11.98 7.67
CA VAL A 55 -10.57 11.92 8.29
C VAL A 55 -10.51 10.93 9.45
N ALA A 56 -10.86 11.38 10.66
CA ALA A 56 -10.89 10.56 11.86
C ALA A 56 -12.22 9.83 12.02
N ILE A 57 -12.21 8.53 12.30
CA ILE A 57 -13.42 7.71 12.50
C ILE A 57 -13.87 7.59 13.96
N GLY A 58 -13.02 7.95 14.93
CA GLY A 58 -13.33 7.87 16.35
C GLY A 58 -12.86 6.55 16.93
N GLY A 59 -11.67 6.58 17.56
CA GLY A 59 -10.81 5.44 17.89
C GLY A 59 -11.31 4.39 18.89
N THR A 60 -12.51 3.86 18.71
CA THR A 60 -12.91 2.59 19.36
C THR A 60 -13.76 1.72 18.44
N ASP A 61 -14.66 2.31 17.65
CA ASP A 61 -15.52 1.59 16.72
C ASP A 61 -15.65 2.40 15.42
N VAL A 62 -15.66 1.71 14.27
CA VAL A 62 -15.86 2.33 12.95
C VAL A 62 -17.33 2.75 12.79
N PRO A 63 -17.67 4.05 12.70
CA PRO A 63 -19.06 4.49 12.61
C PRO A 63 -19.66 4.16 11.23
N SER A 64 -20.93 3.77 11.20
CA SER A 64 -21.66 3.45 9.94
C SER A 64 -21.75 4.62 8.94
N GLY A 65 -21.42 5.84 9.37
CA GLY A 65 -21.29 6.99 8.48
C GLY A 65 -20.13 6.88 7.48
N ILE A 66 -19.16 5.99 7.73
CA ILE A 66 -17.98 5.81 6.87
C ILE A 66 -18.36 5.31 5.46
N SER A 67 -19.38 4.45 5.34
CA SER A 67 -19.83 3.91 4.06
C SER A 67 -20.30 5.02 3.11
N LYS A 68 -20.87 6.11 3.66
CA LYS A 68 -21.27 7.28 2.85
C LYS A 68 -20.08 8.05 2.29
N ILE A 69 -18.90 7.90 2.89
CA ILE A 69 -17.65 8.48 2.36
C ILE A 69 -17.08 7.53 1.30
N ALA A 70 -17.15 6.22 1.54
CA ALA A 70 -16.72 5.19 0.59
C ALA A 70 -17.53 5.22 -0.73
N ASP A 71 -18.81 5.62 -0.68
CA ASP A 71 -19.68 5.71 -1.86
C ASP A 71 -19.14 6.66 -2.96
N ASP A 72 -18.36 7.68 -2.60
CA ASP A 72 -17.89 8.72 -3.52
C ASP A 72 -16.40 9.07 -3.41
N LYS A 73 -15.64 8.39 -2.54
CA LYS A 73 -14.21 8.62 -2.34
C LYS A 73 -13.43 7.32 -2.15
N ASP A 74 -12.22 7.30 -2.68
CA ASP A 74 -11.26 6.24 -2.40
C ASP A 74 -10.73 6.37 -0.97
N LEU A 75 -10.64 5.24 -0.26
CA LEU A 75 -10.18 5.22 1.13
C LEU A 75 -8.83 4.52 1.26
N THR A 76 -7.89 5.20 1.94
CA THR A 76 -6.67 4.59 2.47
C THR A 76 -6.74 4.63 3.99
N ALA A 77 -6.72 3.47 4.66
CA ALA A 77 -6.60 3.41 6.11
C ALA A 77 -5.15 3.72 6.54
N PHE A 78 -4.95 4.49 7.60
CA PHE A 78 -3.66 4.68 8.23
C PHE A 78 -3.82 4.51 9.74
N LEU A 79 -3.38 3.35 10.22
CA LEU A 79 -3.72 2.84 11.54
C LEU A 79 -2.46 2.62 12.38
N ASP A 80 -2.68 2.51 13.68
CA ASP A 80 -1.60 2.31 14.63
C ASP A 80 -0.88 0.97 14.40
N GLY A 81 0.37 0.90 14.85
CA GLY A 81 1.24 -0.28 14.73
C GLY A 81 0.95 -1.31 15.82
N ASP A 82 -0.31 -1.44 16.23
CA ASP A 82 -0.75 -2.28 17.32
C ASP A 82 -2.01 -3.10 16.97
N ARG A 83 -2.43 -3.93 17.94
CA ARG A 83 -3.62 -4.78 17.79
C ARG A 83 -4.93 -3.99 17.70
N GLY A 84 -4.97 -2.77 18.25
CA GLY A 84 -6.13 -1.88 18.13
C GLY A 84 -6.37 -1.51 16.67
N GLY A 85 -5.30 -1.08 15.99
CA GLY A 85 -5.35 -0.80 14.56
C GLY A 85 -5.73 -2.02 13.72
N ASP A 86 -5.37 -3.24 14.13
CA ASP A 86 -5.81 -4.47 13.42
C ASP A 86 -7.31 -4.68 13.48
N LEU A 87 -7.91 -4.51 14.66
CA LEU A 87 -9.35 -4.65 14.85
C LEU A 87 -10.12 -3.58 14.04
N ILE A 88 -9.60 -2.36 13.99
CA ILE A 88 -10.20 -1.27 13.22
C ILE A 88 -10.14 -1.55 11.73
N LEU A 89 -9.05 -2.15 11.24
CA LEU A 89 -8.93 -2.54 9.84
C LEU A 89 -9.97 -3.58 9.44
N GLU A 90 -10.14 -4.63 10.26
CA GLU A 90 -11.15 -5.67 10.03
C GLU A 90 -12.56 -5.07 10.00
N GLU A 91 -12.87 -4.17 10.93
CA GLU A 91 -14.17 -3.50 10.95
C GLU A 91 -14.36 -2.52 9.77
N LEU A 92 -13.30 -1.85 9.33
CA LEU A 92 -13.31 -1.00 8.14
C LEU A 92 -13.63 -1.84 6.91
N LYS A 93 -12.97 -2.99 6.70
CA LYS A 93 -13.25 -3.90 5.56
C LYS A 93 -14.71 -4.30 5.46
N GLU A 94 -15.36 -4.59 6.59
CA GLU A 94 -16.77 -4.98 6.61
C GLU A 94 -17.71 -3.82 6.23
N LYS A 95 -17.36 -2.58 6.58
CA LYS A 95 -18.26 -1.41 6.49
C LYS A 95 -17.95 -0.48 5.31
N ALA A 96 -16.73 -0.46 4.83
CA ALA A 96 -16.25 0.40 3.76
C ALA A 96 -15.03 -0.23 3.07
N GLU A 97 -15.15 -0.51 1.78
CA GLU A 97 -14.06 -1.06 0.97
C GLU A 97 -12.89 -0.07 0.90
N SER A 98 -11.97 -0.16 1.84
CA SER A 98 -10.71 0.57 1.78
C SER A 98 -9.78 -0.10 0.78
N ARG A 99 -9.14 0.69 -0.06
CA ARG A 99 -8.27 0.20 -1.14
C ARG A 99 -6.89 -0.13 -0.59
N PHE A 100 -6.36 0.72 0.28
CA PHE A 100 -5.03 0.59 0.87
C PHE A 100 -5.04 0.73 2.38
N VAL A 101 -3.99 0.20 3.01
CA VAL A 101 -3.65 0.43 4.40
C VAL A 101 -2.18 0.79 4.53
N ALA A 102 -1.91 1.85 5.28
CA ALA A 102 -0.62 2.20 5.84
C ALA A 102 -0.61 1.84 7.33
N ARG A 103 0.53 1.43 7.86
CA ARG A 103 0.70 1.13 9.29
C ARG A 103 1.81 1.98 9.88
N ALA A 104 1.56 2.50 11.07
CA ALA A 104 2.65 3.01 11.90
C ALA A 104 3.63 1.87 12.23
N PRO A 105 4.91 2.16 12.48
CA PRO A 105 5.87 1.15 12.94
C PRO A 105 5.36 0.43 14.19
N GLU A 106 5.81 -0.82 14.37
CA GLU A 106 5.37 -1.67 15.49
C GLU A 106 5.45 -0.95 16.84
N GLY A 107 4.33 -0.95 17.57
CA GLY A 107 4.19 -0.34 18.88
C GLY A 107 4.17 1.19 18.89
N LYS A 108 4.03 1.85 17.73
CA LYS A 108 3.85 3.30 17.62
C LYS A 108 2.43 3.66 17.20
N GLU A 109 1.98 4.79 17.71
CA GLU A 109 0.72 5.43 17.35
C GLU A 109 0.94 6.49 16.25
N VAL A 110 -0.04 6.66 15.36
CA VAL A 110 0.02 7.63 14.26
C VAL A 110 0.21 9.06 14.77
N GLU A 111 -0.35 9.38 15.95
CA GLU A 111 -0.18 10.68 16.61
C GLU A 111 1.26 11.01 17.02
N GLU A 112 2.12 9.99 17.20
CA GLU A 112 3.51 10.15 17.64
C GLU A 112 4.54 10.18 16.50
N LEU A 113 4.12 9.85 15.27
CA LEU A 113 5.04 9.69 14.15
C LEU A 113 5.75 10.99 13.80
N SER A 114 7.05 10.88 13.54
CA SER A 114 7.82 11.97 12.94
C SER A 114 7.39 12.18 11.48
N LYS A 115 7.80 13.33 10.92
CA LYS A 115 7.57 13.62 9.49
C LYS A 115 8.11 12.52 8.57
N GLN A 116 9.26 11.94 8.91
CA GLN A 116 9.88 10.93 8.05
C GLN A 116 9.07 9.64 8.09
N GLU A 117 8.82 9.11 9.28
CA GLU A 117 8.07 7.85 9.49
C GLU A 117 6.66 7.94 8.91
N LEU A 118 5.99 9.08 9.08
CA LEU A 118 4.65 9.31 8.53
C LEU A 118 4.62 9.22 6.99
N HIS A 119 5.59 9.84 6.33
CA HIS A 119 5.65 9.86 4.86
C HIS A 119 6.19 8.53 4.29
N GLU A 120 7.00 7.82 5.05
CA GLU A 120 7.47 6.46 4.73
C GLU A 120 6.30 5.47 4.81
N ALA A 121 5.58 5.42 5.95
CA ALA A 121 4.41 4.57 6.11
C ALA A 121 3.32 4.78 5.03
N LEU A 122 3.04 6.04 4.67
CA LEU A 122 2.08 6.34 3.60
C LEU A 122 2.57 5.98 2.20
N ARG A 123 3.89 5.98 1.97
CA ARG A 123 4.48 5.54 0.71
C ARG A 123 4.44 4.02 0.58
N ASP A 124 4.65 3.32 1.69
CA ASP A 124 4.67 1.87 1.79
C ASP A 124 3.27 1.27 2.05
N LYS A 125 2.21 2.05 1.79
CA LYS A 125 0.83 1.58 1.92
C LYS A 125 0.60 0.36 1.03
N ARG A 126 -0.11 -0.64 1.55
CA ARG A 126 -0.38 -1.93 0.89
C ARG A 126 -1.86 -2.08 0.56
N PRO A 127 -2.24 -2.78 -0.51
CA PRO A 127 -3.65 -3.09 -0.77
C PRO A 127 -4.30 -3.86 0.39
N VAL A 128 -5.54 -3.52 0.75
CA VAL A 128 -6.26 -4.08 1.91
C VAL A 128 -6.56 -5.58 1.77
N LYS A 129 -6.60 -6.10 0.53
CA LYS A 129 -6.65 -7.54 0.24
C LYS A 129 -5.55 -8.34 0.97
N TYR A 130 -4.44 -7.69 1.34
CA TYR A 130 -3.28 -8.30 1.99
C TYR A 130 -3.15 -7.97 3.48
N ALA A 131 -4.14 -7.31 4.09
CA ALA A 131 -3.98 -6.77 5.43
C ALA A 131 -5.05 -7.29 6.38
N GLY A 132 -4.97 -8.58 6.75
CA GLY A 132 -5.95 -9.23 7.65
C GLY A 132 -5.44 -10.42 8.44
N SER A 133 -4.17 -10.79 8.32
CA SER A 133 -3.59 -11.87 9.14
C SER A 133 -2.65 -11.26 10.16
N THR A 134 -3.11 -11.23 11.41
CA THR A 134 -2.25 -10.92 12.54
C THR A 134 -1.15 -11.99 12.66
N ASP A 135 0.08 -11.51 12.85
CA ASP A 135 1.34 -12.25 13.10
C ASP A 135 1.98 -12.97 11.89
N ALA A 136 2.64 -12.23 10.99
CA ALA A 136 3.96 -12.57 10.41
C ALA A 136 4.36 -11.57 9.31
N GLU A 137 5.67 -11.40 9.12
CA GLU A 137 6.23 -11.02 7.83
C GLU A 137 5.66 -11.96 6.73
N ASP A 138 5.38 -11.42 5.55
CA ASP A 138 5.04 -12.13 4.30
C ASP A 138 3.67 -12.84 4.19
N ASP A 139 2.68 -12.16 3.58
CA ASP A 139 1.31 -12.70 3.40
C ASP A 139 0.89 -12.73 1.92
N ILE A 140 1.84 -13.14 1.07
CA ILE A 140 1.53 -13.80 -0.20
C ILE A 140 1.19 -15.24 0.14
N ASP A 141 0.07 -15.74 -0.40
CA ASP A 141 -0.33 -17.15 -0.28
C ASP A 141 0.86 -18.08 -0.60
N GLU A 142 1.06 -19.15 0.16
CA GLU A 142 2.25 -20.01 0.02
C GLU A 142 2.34 -20.63 -1.39
N GLU A 143 1.20 -21.03 -1.98
CA GLU A 143 1.18 -21.56 -3.35
C GLU A 143 1.59 -20.49 -4.36
N LEU A 144 1.12 -19.26 -4.15
CA LEU A 144 1.52 -18.10 -4.95
C LEU A 144 3.01 -17.77 -4.79
N ARG A 145 3.53 -17.76 -3.56
CA ARG A 145 4.94 -17.52 -3.27
C ARG A 145 5.82 -18.55 -3.96
N GLU A 146 5.53 -19.83 -3.76
CA GLU A 146 6.27 -20.94 -4.37
C GLU A 146 6.25 -20.84 -5.90
N GLY A 147 5.08 -20.59 -6.49
CA GLY A 147 4.96 -20.48 -7.95
C GLY A 147 5.67 -19.24 -8.53
N LEU A 148 5.65 -18.10 -7.84
CA LEU A 148 6.42 -16.91 -8.26
C LEU A 148 7.93 -17.15 -8.14
N LEU A 149 8.37 -17.80 -7.06
CA LEU A 149 9.78 -18.13 -6.85
C LEU A 149 10.27 -19.15 -7.89
N GLU A 150 9.49 -20.19 -8.18
CA GLU A 150 9.79 -21.17 -9.24
C GLU A 150 9.91 -20.47 -10.61
N SER A 151 8.99 -19.56 -10.93
CA SER A 151 9.06 -18.79 -12.17
C SER A 151 10.31 -17.90 -12.24
N LEU A 152 10.73 -17.29 -11.12
CA LEU A 152 11.98 -16.52 -11.04
C LEU A 152 13.20 -17.43 -11.25
N ASP A 153 13.24 -18.58 -10.58
CA ASP A 153 14.34 -19.54 -10.70
C ASP A 153 14.49 -20.08 -12.13
N ASP A 154 13.37 -20.35 -12.81
CA ASP A 154 13.32 -20.76 -14.22
C ASP A 154 13.78 -19.66 -15.20
N LEU A 155 13.78 -18.41 -14.76
CA LEU A 155 14.20 -17.27 -15.57
C LEU A 155 15.68 -16.91 -15.37
N VAL A 156 16.39 -17.47 -14.38
CA VAL A 156 17.79 -17.14 -14.11
C VAL A 156 18.66 -17.28 -15.36
N ALA A 157 19.42 -16.24 -15.67
CA ALA A 157 20.33 -16.17 -16.82
C ALA A 157 19.66 -16.24 -18.20
N THR A 158 18.38 -15.87 -18.29
CA THR A 158 17.63 -15.79 -19.55
C THR A 158 17.41 -14.36 -20.04
N ARG A 159 17.46 -13.36 -19.15
CA ARG A 159 17.03 -11.97 -19.37
C ARG A 159 15.63 -11.88 -19.98
N ALA A 160 14.76 -12.81 -19.62
CA ALA A 160 13.39 -12.87 -20.07
C ALA A 160 12.42 -12.38 -18.98
N VAL A 161 11.20 -12.09 -19.42
CA VAL A 161 10.02 -11.81 -18.61
C VAL A 161 8.95 -12.84 -18.95
N ASN A 162 8.24 -13.32 -17.94
CA ASN A 162 7.02 -14.08 -18.05
C ASN A 162 5.84 -13.18 -17.62
N VAL A 163 4.78 -13.17 -18.41
CA VAL A 163 3.46 -12.68 -18.00
C VAL A 163 2.67 -13.91 -17.55
N LEU A 164 2.21 -13.89 -16.31
CA LEU A 164 1.48 -14.99 -15.70
C LEU A 164 0.00 -14.63 -15.57
N ASN A 165 -0.86 -15.65 -15.69
CA ASN A 165 -2.27 -15.56 -15.32
C ASN A 165 -2.51 -15.91 -13.84
N GLU A 166 -3.77 -15.89 -13.41
CA GLU A 166 -4.18 -16.17 -12.02
C GLU A 166 -3.82 -17.59 -11.55
N ASP A 167 -3.67 -18.55 -12.47
CA ASP A 167 -3.24 -19.93 -12.19
C ASP A 167 -1.70 -20.08 -12.22
N LEU A 168 -0.95 -18.98 -12.26
CA LEU A 168 0.51 -18.92 -12.43
C LEU A 168 1.05 -19.56 -13.72
N GLY A 169 0.16 -19.78 -14.69
CA GLY A 169 0.52 -20.22 -16.02
C GLY A 169 1.12 -19.07 -16.83
N VAL A 170 2.19 -19.36 -17.57
CA VAL A 170 2.82 -18.39 -18.48
C VAL A 170 1.92 -18.16 -19.70
N GLU A 171 1.29 -16.99 -19.79
CA GLU A 171 0.54 -16.56 -20.98
C GLU A 171 1.49 -16.11 -22.09
N GLU A 172 2.50 -15.32 -21.73
CA GLU A 172 3.46 -14.76 -22.66
C GLU A 172 4.87 -14.74 -22.06
N ARG A 173 5.87 -14.97 -22.93
CA ARG A 173 7.29 -14.86 -22.58
C ARG A 173 8.01 -14.00 -23.60
N ALA A 174 8.82 -13.05 -23.14
CA ALA A 174 9.60 -12.18 -24.00
C ALA A 174 10.94 -11.78 -23.36
N PRO A 175 11.89 -11.25 -24.14
CA PRO A 175 13.04 -10.53 -23.59
C PRO A 175 12.60 -9.33 -22.72
N VAL A 176 13.36 -8.98 -21.68
CA VAL A 176 13.04 -7.84 -20.78
C VAL A 176 12.93 -6.51 -21.53
N ASP A 177 13.66 -6.30 -22.63
CA ASP A 177 13.55 -5.10 -23.48
C ASP A 177 12.29 -5.09 -24.38
N LYS A 178 11.44 -6.11 -24.25
CA LYS A 178 10.20 -6.31 -25.03
C LYS A 178 8.99 -6.58 -24.13
N VAL A 179 9.06 -6.23 -22.84
CA VAL A 179 7.96 -6.38 -21.86
C VAL A 179 6.64 -5.81 -22.39
N GLU A 180 6.66 -4.60 -22.95
CA GLU A 180 5.45 -3.96 -23.50
C GLU A 180 4.78 -4.82 -24.59
N ASN A 181 5.57 -5.50 -25.43
CA ASN A 181 5.02 -6.37 -26.48
C ASN A 181 4.41 -7.66 -25.91
N ALA A 182 4.93 -8.17 -24.79
CA ALA A 182 4.36 -9.34 -24.12
C ALA A 182 3.01 -8.96 -23.47
N LEU A 183 2.99 -7.85 -22.72
CA LEU A 183 1.79 -7.34 -22.06
C LEU A 183 0.66 -7.05 -23.06
N ARG A 184 0.97 -6.49 -24.23
CA ARG A 184 -0.02 -6.25 -25.30
C ARG A 184 -0.65 -7.51 -25.90
N LYS A 185 0.01 -8.66 -25.78
CA LYS A 185 -0.46 -9.94 -26.32
C LYS A 185 -1.19 -10.79 -25.30
N ALA A 186 -0.85 -10.62 -24.02
CA ALA A 186 -1.58 -11.23 -22.92
C ALA A 186 -3.01 -10.68 -22.86
N ASP A 187 -3.96 -11.53 -22.50
CA ASP A 187 -5.35 -11.11 -22.31
C ASP A 187 -5.51 -10.37 -20.97
N LYS A 188 -4.83 -10.83 -19.92
CA LYS A 188 -4.75 -10.18 -18.60
C LYS A 188 -3.43 -10.57 -17.92
N ALA A 189 -2.68 -9.59 -17.41
CA ALA A 189 -1.52 -9.86 -16.59
C ALA A 189 -1.96 -9.99 -15.13
N PHE A 190 -1.83 -11.17 -14.52
CA PHE A 190 -1.97 -11.31 -13.07
C PHE A 190 -0.65 -10.99 -12.37
N ALA A 191 0.44 -11.56 -12.87
CA ALA A 191 1.79 -11.28 -12.38
C ALA A 191 2.77 -11.08 -13.54
N LEU A 192 3.78 -10.25 -13.32
CA LEU A 192 4.89 -10.06 -14.24
C LEU A 192 6.18 -10.46 -13.54
N VAL A 193 6.92 -11.44 -14.05
CA VAL A 193 8.12 -11.97 -13.40
C VAL A 193 9.30 -11.88 -14.35
N LEU A 194 10.44 -11.32 -13.93
CA LEU A 194 11.58 -11.09 -14.83
C LEU A 194 12.97 -11.41 -14.25
N ASP A 195 13.86 -11.86 -15.13
CA ASP A 195 15.30 -11.95 -14.87
C ASP A 195 15.97 -10.59 -15.05
N GLY A 196 15.79 -9.73 -14.05
CA GLY A 196 16.36 -8.40 -13.99
C GLY A 196 15.94 -7.60 -12.75
N GLU A 197 16.42 -6.37 -12.68
CA GLU A 197 16.06 -5.42 -11.62
C GLU A 197 14.71 -4.75 -11.91
N VAL A 198 13.82 -4.74 -10.91
CA VAL A 198 12.56 -4.00 -10.95
C VAL A 198 12.84 -2.50 -10.82
N ASN A 199 12.38 -1.73 -11.80
CA ASN A 199 12.49 -0.27 -11.85
C ASN A 199 11.13 0.40 -12.09
N ASN A 200 11.06 1.72 -11.92
CA ASN A 200 9.81 2.49 -12.10
C ASN A 200 9.16 2.33 -13.47
N SER A 201 9.93 2.11 -14.53
CA SER A 201 9.36 1.88 -15.86
C SER A 201 8.61 0.55 -15.92
N LEU A 202 9.12 -0.48 -15.27
CA LEU A 202 8.46 -1.79 -15.19
C LEU A 202 7.23 -1.74 -14.29
N VAL A 203 7.31 -1.01 -13.18
CA VAL A 203 6.16 -0.76 -12.29
C VAL A 203 5.02 -0.11 -13.07
N SER A 204 5.26 1.02 -13.74
CA SER A 204 4.21 1.69 -14.52
C SER A 204 3.67 0.84 -15.67
N MET A 205 4.49 -0.04 -16.26
CA MET A 205 4.01 -0.99 -17.26
C MET A 205 3.11 -2.06 -16.64
N ALA A 206 3.47 -2.62 -15.49
CA ALA A 206 2.64 -3.58 -14.80
C ALA A 206 1.30 -2.97 -14.36
N GLU A 207 1.32 -1.71 -13.86
CA GLU A 207 0.12 -0.96 -13.45
C GLU A 207 -0.82 -0.71 -14.63
N ALA A 208 -0.28 -0.34 -15.80
CA ALA A 208 -1.07 -0.08 -16.99
C ALA A 208 -1.82 -1.31 -17.54
N TYR A 209 -1.47 -2.51 -17.08
CA TYR A 209 -2.09 -3.78 -17.46
C TYR A 209 -2.76 -4.48 -16.28
N ASP A 210 -3.02 -3.75 -15.20
CA ASP A 210 -3.73 -4.22 -14.00
C ASP A 210 -3.09 -5.46 -13.35
N ALA A 211 -1.76 -5.59 -13.43
CA ALA A 211 -1.04 -6.66 -12.75
C ALA A 211 -1.12 -6.49 -11.24
N GLU A 212 -1.27 -7.60 -10.53
CA GLU A 212 -1.31 -7.62 -9.06
C GLU A 212 0.09 -7.76 -8.45
N TYR A 213 1.00 -8.44 -9.18
CA TYR A 213 2.34 -8.75 -8.72
C TYR A 213 3.42 -8.41 -9.76
N LEU A 214 4.56 -7.92 -9.27
CA LEU A 214 5.76 -7.67 -10.07
C LEU A 214 6.98 -8.30 -9.40
N GLY A 215 7.41 -9.43 -9.93
CA GLY A 215 8.56 -10.21 -9.47
C GLY A 215 9.85 -9.88 -10.20
N GLY A 216 10.96 -9.72 -9.50
CA GLY A 216 12.28 -9.60 -10.12
C GLY A 216 13.44 -10.17 -9.31
N MET A 217 14.64 -10.16 -9.89
CA MET A 217 15.86 -10.65 -9.21
C MET A 217 16.33 -9.69 -8.12
N SER A 218 16.09 -8.40 -8.32
CA SER A 218 16.37 -7.33 -7.37
C SER A 218 15.42 -6.17 -7.60
N ARG A 219 15.39 -5.20 -6.69
CA ARG A 219 14.55 -4.00 -6.78
C ARG A 219 15.41 -2.75 -6.67
N SER A 220 15.16 -1.77 -7.52
CA SER A 220 15.79 -0.45 -7.39
C SER A 220 15.14 0.36 -6.27
N ASP A 221 15.91 1.22 -5.59
CA ASP A 221 15.42 2.08 -4.49
C ASP A 221 14.24 2.99 -4.88
N THR A 222 14.12 3.29 -6.18
CA THR A 222 13.07 4.17 -6.69
C THR A 222 11.79 3.41 -7.05
N ALA A 223 11.86 2.09 -7.23
CA ALA A 223 10.71 1.27 -7.59
C ALA A 223 9.80 1.12 -6.38
N SER A 224 8.62 1.72 -6.45
CA SER A 224 7.57 1.58 -5.44
C SER A 224 6.22 1.71 -6.14
N SER A 225 5.24 0.92 -5.72
CA SER A 225 3.85 1.03 -6.16
C SER A 225 2.96 0.94 -4.94
N GLY A 226 1.84 1.67 -4.97
CA GLY A 226 0.73 1.41 -4.06
C GLY A 226 -0.21 0.34 -4.58
N ASP A 227 -0.28 0.17 -5.91
CA ASP A 227 -1.27 -0.65 -6.62
C ASP A 227 -0.82 -2.11 -6.80
N ILE A 228 0.50 -2.35 -6.88
CA ILE A 228 1.11 -3.64 -7.19
C ILE A 228 2.05 -4.07 -6.07
N GLU A 229 2.02 -5.36 -5.75
CA GLU A 229 2.99 -5.95 -4.84
C GLU A 229 4.29 -6.28 -5.59
N ILE A 230 5.37 -5.61 -5.20
CA ILE A 230 6.69 -5.80 -5.80
C ILE A 230 7.47 -6.77 -4.91
N LEU A 231 7.90 -7.89 -5.50
CA LEU A 231 8.58 -8.98 -4.80
C LEU A 231 9.91 -9.28 -5.48
N THR A 232 10.95 -9.45 -4.67
CA THR A 232 12.24 -9.92 -5.13
C THR A 232 12.42 -11.40 -4.85
N ARG A 233 13.29 -12.04 -5.64
CA ARG A 233 13.68 -13.44 -5.40
C ARG A 233 14.20 -13.67 -3.97
N GLU A 234 14.91 -12.70 -3.40
CA GLU A 234 15.44 -12.78 -2.03
C GLU A 234 14.31 -12.79 -1.00
N GLU A 235 13.40 -11.80 -1.07
CA GLU A 235 12.21 -11.73 -0.21
C GLU A 235 11.37 -13.02 -0.27
N LEU A 236 11.17 -13.56 -1.48
CA LEU A 236 10.42 -14.82 -1.66
C LEU A 236 11.12 -16.06 -1.07
N ALA A 237 12.46 -16.04 -0.98
CA ALA A 237 13.25 -17.18 -0.50
C ALA A 237 13.52 -17.16 1.02
N GLU A 238 13.54 -15.98 1.64
CA GLU A 238 13.78 -15.82 3.08
C GLU A 238 12.66 -16.46 3.92
N VAL A 239 11.42 -16.38 3.47
CA VAL A 239 10.25 -16.94 4.17
C VAL A 239 10.24 -18.47 4.21
N ILE A 240 10.79 -19.12 3.17
CA ILE A 240 10.89 -20.59 3.12
C ILE A 240 11.96 -21.08 4.12
N SER A 241 12.94 -20.24 4.44
CA SER A 241 14.07 -20.60 5.29
C SER A 241 13.76 -20.53 6.79
N SER A 242 12.63 -19.93 7.18
CA SER A 242 12.19 -19.75 8.56
C SER A 242 11.21 -20.83 9.06
N GLN A 243 10.91 -21.86 8.26
CA GLN A 243 10.13 -23.05 8.63
C GLN A 243 10.97 -24.28 9.02
#